data_AF-A0A1V5RWT3-F1
#
_entry.id   AF-A0A1V5RWT3-F1
#
_cell.length_a   1.000
_cell.length_b   1.000
_cell.length_c   1.000
_cell.angle_alpha   90.00
_cell.angle_beta   90.00
_cell.angle_gamma   90.00
#
_symmetry.space_group_name_H-M   'P 1'
#
loop_
_entity.id
_entity.type
_entity.pdbx_description
1 polymer ?
#
loop_
_entity_poly.entity_id
_entity_poly.type
_entity_poly.pdbx_seq_one_letter_code
_entity_poly.pdbx_strand_id
1 'polypeptide(L)'
;MFIKPYFKHNRTTGERYCVYKLYDGYRLNGGVYHRIIINFGRLEELETVEQKKLLAARIEELIVNGGNSLSTSAVDEQVERLARHFYTEIWQKGRYDVK
;
A
#
# COMPACT_ATOMS: atom_id res chain seq x y z
N MET A 1 7.58 -0.05 -4.96
CA MET A 1 7.00 0.06 -3.59
C MET A 1 6.62 -1.33 -3.07
N PHE A 2 6.47 -1.55 -1.75
CA PHE A 2 6.08 -2.86 -1.22
C PHE A 2 5.29 -2.78 0.09
N ILE A 3 4.53 -3.83 0.41
CA ILE A 3 3.79 -3.95 1.67
C ILE A 3 4.64 -4.64 2.73
N LYS A 4 4.65 -4.10 3.95
CA LYS A 4 5.16 -4.82 5.14
C LYS A 4 4.07 -5.01 6.20
N PRO A 5 3.99 -6.21 6.81
CA PRO A 5 3.17 -6.42 7.99
C PRO A 5 3.80 -5.72 9.21
N TYR A 6 2.95 -5.27 10.11
CA TYR A 6 3.29 -4.64 11.38
C TYR A 6 2.33 -5.15 12.45
N PHE A 7 2.86 -5.89 13.41
CA PHE A 7 2.06 -6.47 14.48
C PHE A 7 1.79 -5.44 15.57
N LYS A 8 0.52 -5.27 15.92
CA LYS A 8 0.07 -4.44 17.03
C LYS A 8 -0.51 -5.31 18.12
N HIS A 9 -0.29 -4.87 19.36
CA HIS A 9 -0.88 -5.47 20.55
C HIS A 9 -1.93 -4.51 21.11
N ASN A 10 -3.18 -4.95 21.19
CA ASN A 10 -4.22 -4.24 21.89
C ASN A 10 -4.06 -4.50 23.39
N ARG A 11 -3.71 -3.48 24.18
CA ARG A 11 -3.55 -3.62 25.64
C ARG A 11 -4.88 -3.87 26.37
N THR A 12 -6.00 -3.41 25.80
CA THR A 12 -7.31 -3.50 26.42
C THR A 12 -7.95 -4.88 26.22
N THR A 13 -7.86 -5.42 25.00
CA THR A 13 -8.41 -6.76 24.69
C THR A 13 -7.39 -7.89 24.83
N GLY A 14 -6.10 -7.57 24.93
CA GLY A 14 -5.00 -8.55 24.93
C GLY A 14 -4.70 -9.13 23.55
N GLU A 15 -5.44 -8.75 22.51
CA GLU A 15 -5.31 -9.34 21.18
C GLU A 15 -4.11 -8.79 20.41
N ARG A 16 -3.43 -9.69 19.69
CA ARG A 16 -2.42 -9.35 18.69
C ARG A 16 -3.05 -9.35 17.31
N TYR A 17 -2.96 -8.23 16.61
CA TYR A 17 -3.46 -8.10 15.25
C TYR A 17 -2.37 -7.58 14.31
N CYS A 18 -2.44 -8.02 13.05
CA CYS A 18 -1.54 -7.59 12.00
C CYS A 18 -2.16 -6.40 11.25
N VAL A 19 -1.37 -5.35 11.02
CA VAL A 19 -1.71 -4.29 10.08
C VAL A 19 -0.64 -4.18 9.01
N TYR A 20 -1.02 -3.73 7.83
CA TYR A 20 -0.15 -3.59 6.69
C TYR A 20 0.09 -2.13 6.37
N LYS A 21 1.27 -1.83 5.84
CA LYS A 21 1.66 -0.47 5.43
C LYS A 21 2.38 -0.53 4.09
N LEU A 22 2.19 0.50 3.27
CA LEU A 22 2.95 0.70 2.05
C LEU A 22 4.26 1.41 2.37
N TYR A 23 5.34 0.84 1.88
CA TYR A 23 6.67 1.41 1.97
C TYR A 23 7.22 1.73 0.59
N ASP A 24 7.92 2.85 0.52
CA ASP A 24 8.82 3.16 -0.57
C ASP A 24 10.27 2.89 -0.16
N GLY A 25 11.03 2.25 -1.03
CA GLY A 25 12.44 1.95 -0.80
C GLY A 25 13.31 2.95 -1.52
N TYR A 26 14.17 3.65 -0.79
CA TYR A 26 15.08 4.64 -1.37
C TYR A 26 16.51 4.42 -0.87
N ARG A 27 17.49 4.93 -1.63
CA ARG A 27 18.90 4.88 -1.26
C ARG A 27 19.38 6.27 -0.88
N LEU A 28 20.12 6.37 0.22
CA LEU A 28 20.72 7.61 0.69
C LEU A 28 22.09 7.29 1.29
N ASN A 29 23.14 8.02 0.88
CA ASN A 29 24.50 7.85 1.41
C ASN A 29 25.00 6.39 1.42
N GLY A 30 24.70 5.63 0.36
CA GLY A 30 25.07 4.21 0.26
C GLY A 30 24.22 3.23 1.09
N GLY A 31 23.31 3.72 1.94
CA GLY A 31 22.35 2.91 2.69
C GLY A 31 21.02 2.72 1.97
N VAL A 32 20.33 1.62 2.28
CA VAL A 32 18.94 1.35 1.82
C VAL A 32 17.97 1.69 2.96
N TYR A 33 17.04 2.59 2.69
CA TYR A 33 16.06 3.08 3.64
C TYR A 33 14.65 2.81 3.15
N HIS A 34 13.70 2.80 4.07
CA HIS A 34 12.28 2.59 3.78
C HIS A 34 11.46 3.74 4.36
N ARG A 35 10.69 4.43 3.51
CA ARG A 35 9.75 5.48 3.90
C ARG A 35 8.33 4.91 3.93
N ILE A 36 7.53 5.25 4.94
CA ILE A 36 6.11 4.89 4.98
C ILE A 36 5.34 5.88 4.11
N ILE A 37 4.56 5.38 3.16
CA ILE A 37 3.68 6.21 2.32
C ILE A 37 2.29 6.29 2.94
N ILE A 38 1.69 5.13 3.23
CA ILE A 38 0.34 5.02 3.78
C ILE A 38 0.19 3.78 4.67
N ASN A 39 -0.74 3.82 5.63
CA ASN A 39 -1.12 2.66 6.43
C ASN A 39 -2.41 2.07 5.86
N PHE A 40 -2.41 0.77 5.55
CA PHE A 40 -3.57 0.08 5.00
C PHE A 40 -4.53 -0.48 6.05
N GLY A 41 -4.14 -0.49 7.33
CA GLY A 41 -4.89 -1.19 8.36
C GLY A 41 -4.76 -2.71 8.20
N ARG A 42 -5.81 -3.46 8.54
CA ARG A 42 -5.71 -4.94 8.61
C ARG A 42 -5.76 -5.65 7.26
N LEU A 43 -6.30 -5.00 6.21
CA LEU A 43 -6.54 -5.62 4.90
C LEU A 43 -7.21 -7.00 5.01
N GLU A 44 -8.23 -7.13 5.88
CA GLU A 44 -9.01 -8.37 6.02
C GLU A 44 -9.71 -8.75 4.71
N GLU A 45 -9.96 -7.75 3.87
CA GLU A 45 -10.47 -7.88 2.50
C GLU A 45 -9.56 -8.68 1.54
N LEU A 46 -8.24 -8.67 1.76
CA LEU A 46 -7.29 -9.38 0.89
C LEU A 46 -6.69 -10.55 1.66
N GLU A 47 -7.19 -11.75 1.40
CA GLU A 47 -6.75 -12.95 2.10
C GLU A 47 -5.32 -13.34 1.68
N THR A 48 -5.07 -13.39 0.37
CA THR A 48 -3.84 -13.94 -0.19
C THR A 48 -2.68 -12.95 -0.19
N VAL A 49 -1.45 -13.49 -0.07
CA VAL A 49 -0.22 -12.70 -0.12
C VAL A 49 -0.01 -12.13 -1.53
N GLU A 50 -0.42 -12.86 -2.58
CA GLU A 50 -0.37 -12.42 -3.97
C GLU A 50 -1.24 -11.18 -4.18
N GLN A 51 -2.48 -11.16 -3.67
CA GLN A 51 -3.37 -10.00 -3.78
C GLN A 51 -2.78 -8.76 -3.09
N LYS A 52 -2.17 -8.92 -1.92
CA LYS A 52 -1.47 -7.83 -1.22
C LYS A 52 -0.28 -7.30 -2.02
N LYS A 53 0.48 -8.17 -2.69
CA LYS A 53 1.58 -7.75 -3.59
C LYS A 53 1.03 -7.01 -4.82
N LEU A 54 -0.06 -7.51 -5.42
CA LEU A 54 -0.74 -6.88 -6.54
C LEU A 54 -1.25 -5.48 -6.18
N LEU A 55 -1.84 -5.31 -4.99
CA LEU A 55 -2.26 -4.00 -4.48
C LEU A 55 -1.10 -3.01 -4.44
N ALA A 56 0.06 -3.44 -3.94
CA ALA A 56 1.26 -2.59 -3.87
C ALA A 56 1.72 -2.14 -5.27
N ALA A 57 1.81 -3.10 -6.19
CA ALA A 57 2.25 -2.85 -7.57
C ALA A 57 1.26 -1.93 -8.31
N ARG A 58 -0.05 -2.13 -8.09
CA ARG A 58 -1.08 -1.31 -8.72
C ARG A 58 -1.09 0.12 -8.20
N ILE A 59 -0.91 0.33 -6.89
CA ILE A 59 -0.77 1.69 -6.33
C ILE A 59 0.47 2.38 -6.88
N GLU A 60 1.60 1.67 -6.97
CA GLU A 60 2.83 2.20 -7.55
C GLU A 60 2.61 2.64 -9.01
N GLU A 61 1.93 1.82 -9.81
CA GLU A 61 1.58 2.17 -11.19
C GLU A 61 0.72 3.44 -11.27
N LEU A 62 -0.30 3.57 -10.41
CA LEU A 62 -1.15 4.77 -10.34
C LEU A 62 -0.34 6.02 -9.95
N ILE A 63 0.60 5.89 -9.02
CA ILE A 63 1.47 7.00 -8.59
C ILE A 63 2.41 7.42 -9.74
N VAL A 64 3.04 6.46 -10.42
CA VAL A 64 4.00 6.73 -11.50
C VAL A 64 3.32 7.36 -12.71
N ASN A 65 2.10 6.90 -13.05
CA ASN A 65 1.35 7.34 -14.23
C ASN A 65 0.39 8.52 -13.96
N GLY A 66 0.41 9.10 -12.76
CA GLY A 66 -0.46 10.23 -12.40
C GLY A 66 -1.96 9.88 -12.44
N GLY A 67 -2.31 8.63 -12.13
CA GLY A 67 -3.71 8.16 -12.13
C GLY A 67 -4.29 7.82 -13.51
N ASN A 68 -3.57 8.09 -14.60
CA ASN A 68 -4.04 7.82 -15.97
C ASN A 68 -3.83 6.37 -16.45
N SER A 69 -3.69 5.41 -15.54
CA SER A 69 -3.55 4.00 -15.92
C SER A 69 -4.88 3.25 -15.89
N LEU A 70 -5.28 2.73 -17.04
CA LEU A 70 -6.41 1.80 -17.16
C LEU A 70 -6.11 0.50 -16.41
N SER A 71 -7.13 -0.05 -15.73
CA SER A 71 -7.01 -1.38 -15.12
C SER A 71 -6.79 -2.40 -16.23
N THR A 72 -5.70 -3.16 -16.16
CA THR A 72 -5.58 -4.33 -17.04
C THR A 72 -6.60 -5.37 -16.60
N SER A 73 -7.22 -6.07 -17.54
CA SER A 73 -8.32 -7.03 -17.29
C SER A 73 -7.93 -8.21 -16.40
N ALA A 74 -6.65 -8.31 -16.00
CA ALA A 74 -6.09 -9.34 -15.14
C ALA A 74 -6.04 -8.94 -13.65
N VAL A 75 -6.38 -7.70 -13.29
CA VAL A 75 -6.41 -7.26 -11.89
C VAL A 75 -7.77 -7.59 -11.29
N ASP A 76 -7.74 -8.30 -10.16
CA ASP A 76 -8.90 -8.55 -9.30
C ASP A 76 -9.62 -7.23 -8.99
N GLU A 77 -10.93 -7.18 -9.22
CA GLU A 77 -11.75 -5.98 -9.06
C GLU A 77 -11.64 -5.39 -7.64
N GLN A 78 -11.48 -6.26 -6.64
CA GLN A 78 -11.30 -5.84 -5.26
C GLN A 78 -9.97 -5.12 -5.04
N VAL A 79 -8.89 -5.63 -5.65
CA VAL A 79 -7.56 -5.01 -5.61
C VAL A 79 -7.59 -3.65 -6.30
N GLU A 80 -8.26 -3.53 -7.45
CA GLU A 80 -8.38 -2.26 -8.18
C GLU A 80 -9.14 -1.21 -7.37
N ARG A 81 -10.26 -1.60 -6.75
CA ARG A 81 -11.06 -0.72 -5.88
C ARG A 81 -10.21 -0.19 -4.73
N LEU A 82 -9.51 -1.07 -4.02
CA LEU A 82 -8.63 -0.69 -2.91
C LEU A 82 -7.46 0.19 -3.38
N ALA A 83 -6.85 -0.13 -4.53
CA ALA A 83 -5.74 0.63 -5.08
C ALA A 83 -6.15 2.08 -5.36
N ARG A 84 -7.30 2.30 -6.00
CA ARG A 84 -7.83 3.65 -6.27
C ARG A 84 -8.17 4.42 -5.00
N HIS A 85 -8.78 3.74 -4.02
CA HIS A 85 -9.08 4.35 -2.73
C HIS A 85 -7.81 4.84 -2.04
N PHE A 86 -6.80 3.98 -1.90
CA PHE A 86 -5.54 4.35 -1.25
C PHE A 86 -4.72 5.34 -2.07
N TYR A 87 -4.76 5.28 -3.40
CA TYR A 87 -4.14 6.29 -4.27
C TYR A 87 -4.73 7.68 -4.00
N THR A 88 -6.06 7.78 -3.92
CA THR A 88 -6.75 9.03 -3.59
C THR A 88 -6.36 9.55 -2.21
N GLU A 89 -6.25 8.67 -1.22
CA GLU A 89 -5.75 9.06 0.11
C GLU A 89 -4.30 9.57 0.10
N ILE A 90 -3.41 8.92 -0.67
CA ILE A 90 -2.01 9.34 -0.78
C ILE A 90 -1.92 10.74 -1.38
N TRP A 91 -2.73 10.99 -2.43
CA TRP A 91 -2.85 12.28 -3.09
C TRP A 91 -3.35 13.37 -2.12
N GLN A 92 -4.50 13.12 -1.47
CA GLN A 92 -5.10 14.08 -0.52
C GLN A 92 -4.18 14.41 0.65
N LYS A 93 -3.41 13.44 1.14
CA LYS A 93 -2.50 13.64 2.28
C LYS A 93 -1.15 14.24 1.88
N GLY A 94 -0.88 14.47 0.58
CA GLY A 94 0.40 14.99 0.08
C GLY A 94 1.60 14.15 0.51
N ARG A 95 1.41 12.82 0.66
CA ARG A 95 2.45 11.93 1.24
C ARG A 95 3.55 11.57 0.26
N TYR A 96 3.29 11.79 -1.03
CA TYR A 96 4.15 11.44 -2.14
C TYR A 96 3.96 12.44 -3.28
N ASP A 97 5.03 12.83 -3.94
CA ASP A 97 4.97 13.70 -5.12
C ASP A 97 4.45 12.87 -6.30
N VAL A 98 3.16 13.04 -6.60
CA VAL A 98 2.54 12.51 -7.82
C VAL A 98 2.87 13.42 -9.00
N LYS A 99 3.09 12.82 -10.17
CA LYS A 99 3.30 13.55 -11.44
C LYS A 99 1.99 14.03 -12.05
#